data_AF-A0A938D1V8-F1
#
_entry.id   AF-A0A938D1V8-F1
#
_cell.length_a   1.000
_cell.length_b   1.000
_cell.length_c   1.000
_cell.angle_alpha   90.00
_cell.angle_beta   90.00
_cell.angle_gamma   90.00
#
_symmetry.space_group_name_H-M   'P 1'
#
loop_
_entity.id
_entity.type
_entity.pdbx_description
1 polymer ?
#
loop_
_entity_poly.entity_id
_entity_poly.type
_entity_poly.pdbx_seq_one_letter_code
_entity_poly.pdbx_strand_id
1 'polypeptide(L)'
;RDDTLILATADHSHTLTINSYPALGNPILASVTTESGEPVRAKDGKAYTTLSYANGPGAVHDHARSDPAEADTFELNYRQQALVLPSCETHAGEDVVVRASGPGAQWLRGTIEQHTIFYVMRQALFGPQGQ
;
A
#
# COMPACT_ATOMS: atom_id res chain seq x y z
N ARG A 1 -9.20 28.27 4.66
CA ARG A 1 -9.63 27.00 5.30
C ARG A 1 -9.29 27.18 6.77
N ASP A 2 -10.09 27.95 7.49
CA ASP A 2 -9.59 28.63 8.70
C ASP A 2 -10.36 28.17 9.97
N ASP A 3 -11.37 27.33 9.80
CA ASP A 3 -12.27 26.83 10.86
C ASP A 3 -12.39 25.30 10.90
N THR A 4 -11.86 24.59 9.89
CA THR A 4 -12.03 23.14 9.73
C THR A 4 -10.69 22.45 9.54
N LEU A 5 -10.34 21.54 10.46
CA LEU A 5 -9.23 20.60 10.28
C LEU A 5 -9.71 19.39 9.48
N ILE A 6 -9.06 19.13 8.34
CA ILE A 6 -9.22 17.91 7.55
C ILE A 6 -7.97 17.06 7.73
N LEU A 7 -8.15 15.80 8.11
CA LEU A 7 -7.07 14.85 8.32
C LEU A 7 -7.37 13.53 7.61
N ALA A 8 -6.36 12.94 6.97
CA ALA A 8 -6.39 11.59 6.42
C ALA A 8 -5.19 10.80 6.95
N THR A 9 -5.46 9.59 7.43
CA THR A 9 -4.47 8.62 7.91
C THR A 9 -5.01 7.20 7.71
N ALA A 10 -4.16 6.20 7.94
CA ALA A 10 -4.57 4.83 8.17
C ALA A 10 -4.44 4.47 9.67
N ASP A 11 -5.10 3.40 10.08
CA ASP A 11 -4.92 2.75 11.37
C ASP A 11 -3.69 1.82 11.38
N HIS A 12 -3.43 1.15 10.25
CA HIS A 12 -2.21 0.37 9.98
C HIS A 12 -1.97 0.23 8.46
N SER A 13 -0.87 -0.41 8.08
CA SER A 13 -0.59 -0.77 6.68
C SER A 13 -0.86 -2.26 6.41
N HIS A 14 -0.47 -2.72 5.23
CA HIS A 14 -0.51 -4.10 4.76
C HIS A 14 0.82 -4.45 4.09
N THR A 15 1.11 -5.73 3.91
CA THR A 15 2.39 -6.23 3.38
C THR A 15 2.59 -6.02 1.88
N LEU A 16 1.89 -5.05 1.31
CA LEU A 16 1.96 -4.65 -0.09
C LEU A 16 3.34 -4.09 -0.42
N THR A 17 3.89 -4.51 -1.55
CA THR A 17 5.10 -3.93 -2.12
C THR A 17 4.80 -3.48 -3.55
N ILE A 18 5.18 -2.24 -3.87
CA ILE A 18 5.30 -1.73 -5.25
C ILE A 18 6.75 -1.98 -5.65
N ASN A 19 6.99 -3.01 -6.44
CA ASN A 19 8.32 -3.51 -6.71
C ASN A 19 8.70 -3.35 -8.19
N SER A 20 9.90 -3.84 -8.52
CA SER A 20 10.38 -3.98 -9.90
C SER A 20 10.73 -2.66 -10.59
N TYR A 21 10.95 -2.72 -11.91
CA TYR A 21 11.28 -1.57 -12.75
C TYR A 21 10.30 -1.49 -13.94
N PRO A 22 9.00 -1.29 -13.72
CA PRO A 22 8.04 -1.16 -14.81
C PRO A 22 8.31 0.10 -15.64
N ALA A 23 8.06 0.02 -16.94
CA ALA A 23 8.06 1.19 -17.81
C ALA A 23 7.05 2.25 -17.31
N LEU A 24 7.35 3.52 -17.55
CA LEU A 24 6.44 4.61 -17.25
C LEU A 24 5.11 4.41 -18.00
N GLY A 25 3.99 4.48 -17.29
CA GLY A 25 2.66 4.26 -17.86
C GLY A 25 2.21 2.79 -17.87
N ASN A 26 3.05 1.84 -17.43
CA ASN A 26 2.60 0.47 -17.19
C ASN A 26 1.45 0.47 -16.16
N PRO A 27 0.30 -0.17 -16.44
CA PRO A 27 -0.80 -0.22 -15.48
C PRO A 27 -0.36 -0.86 -14.17
N ILE A 28 -0.75 -0.26 -13.03
CA ILE A 28 -0.27 -0.72 -11.71
C ILE A 28 -0.64 -2.18 -11.40
N LEU A 29 -1.75 -2.68 -11.95
CA LEU A 29 -2.19 -4.06 -11.76
C LEU A 29 -1.57 -5.04 -12.77
N ALA A 30 -0.88 -4.56 -13.79
CA ALA A 30 -0.35 -5.39 -14.85
C ALA A 30 0.96 -6.11 -14.46
N SER A 31 1.31 -7.11 -15.27
CA SER A 31 2.68 -7.61 -15.33
C SER A 31 3.66 -6.47 -15.67
N VAL A 32 4.88 -6.56 -15.15
CA VAL A 32 5.95 -5.61 -15.42
C VAL A 32 6.39 -5.73 -16.88
N THR A 33 6.41 -4.62 -17.61
CA THR A 33 6.93 -4.55 -18.99
C THR A 33 8.14 -3.64 -19.10
N THR A 34 8.99 -3.90 -20.09
CA THR A 34 10.04 -2.98 -20.55
C THR A 34 9.43 -1.77 -21.25
N GLU A 35 10.26 -0.77 -21.58
CA GLU A 35 9.84 0.40 -22.37
C GLU A 35 9.33 0.02 -23.77
N SER A 36 9.79 -1.11 -24.33
CA SER A 36 9.31 -1.64 -25.61
C SER A 36 8.00 -2.42 -25.49
N GLY A 37 7.43 -2.54 -24.29
CA GLY A 37 6.18 -3.28 -24.03
C GLY A 37 6.37 -4.78 -23.80
N GLU A 38 7.60 -5.27 -23.71
CA GLU A 38 7.87 -6.71 -23.54
C GLU A 38 7.76 -7.12 -22.06
N PRO A 39 7.12 -8.26 -21.73
CA PRO A 39 7.05 -8.74 -20.35
C PRO A 39 8.44 -9.01 -19.76
N VAL A 40 8.69 -8.47 -18.56
CA VAL A 40 9.89 -8.79 -17.79
C VAL A 40 9.67 -10.13 -17.09
N ARG A 41 10.56 -11.09 -17.34
CA ARG A 41 10.48 -12.45 -16.81
C ARG A 41 11.47 -12.66 -15.67
N ALA A 42 11.06 -13.39 -14.64
CA ALA A 42 11.93 -13.83 -13.56
C ALA A 42 12.79 -15.03 -14.01
N LYS A 43 13.64 -15.53 -13.11
CA LYS A 43 14.58 -16.65 -13.40
C LYS A 43 13.89 -17.96 -13.79
N ASP A 44 12.63 -18.13 -13.40
CA ASP A 44 11.80 -19.28 -13.78
C ASP A 44 11.11 -19.12 -15.14
N GLY A 45 11.43 -18.04 -15.87
CA GLY A 45 10.87 -17.75 -17.19
C GLY A 45 9.46 -17.18 -17.17
N LYS A 46 8.87 -16.88 -16.00
CA LYS A 46 7.50 -16.36 -15.88
C LYS A 46 7.50 -14.87 -15.55
N ALA A 47 6.51 -14.12 -16.01
CA ALA A 47 6.37 -12.70 -15.67
C ALA A 47 6.05 -12.50 -14.18
N TYR A 48 6.01 -11.25 -13.72
CA TYR A 48 5.60 -10.87 -12.37
C TYR A 48 4.96 -9.48 -12.40
N THR A 49 4.05 -9.22 -11.47
CA THR A 49 3.27 -7.97 -11.39
C THR A 49 4.04 -6.87 -10.66
N THR A 50 3.70 -5.61 -10.94
CA THR A 50 4.24 -4.45 -10.20
C THR A 50 3.86 -4.48 -8.72
N LEU A 51 2.69 -5.03 -8.39
CA LEU A 51 2.24 -5.24 -7.02
C LEU A 51 2.48 -6.69 -6.59
N SER A 52 2.96 -6.85 -5.36
CA SER A 52 3.07 -8.16 -4.68
C SER A 52 2.84 -8.00 -3.20
N TYR A 53 2.60 -9.09 -2.49
CA TYR A 53 2.52 -9.09 -1.03
C TYR A 53 3.63 -9.96 -0.41
N ALA A 54 4.07 -9.64 0.80
CA ALA A 54 5.03 -10.51 1.50
C ALA A 54 4.37 -11.84 1.91
N ASN A 55 3.09 -11.82 2.29
CA ASN A 55 2.31 -13.01 2.59
C ASN A 55 0.88 -12.87 2.07
N GLY A 56 0.15 -13.96 2.04
CA GLY A 56 -1.28 -13.95 1.75
C GLY A 56 -1.73 -15.13 0.89
N PRO A 57 -3.03 -15.19 0.56
CA PRO A 57 -3.64 -16.31 -0.15
C PRO A 57 -3.26 -16.38 -1.63
N GLY A 58 -2.43 -15.46 -2.13
CA GLY A 58 -1.82 -15.51 -3.46
C GLY A 58 -0.46 -16.26 -3.48
N ALA A 59 0.03 -16.71 -2.33
CA ALA A 59 1.21 -17.56 -2.26
C ALA A 59 0.88 -18.99 -2.72
N VAL A 60 1.87 -19.65 -3.33
CA VAL A 60 1.79 -21.04 -3.78
C VAL A 60 2.78 -21.88 -2.98
N HIS A 61 2.36 -23.03 -2.46
CA HIS A 61 3.17 -23.85 -1.55
C HIS A 61 3.49 -25.26 -2.09
N ASP A 62 2.67 -25.77 -3.00
CA ASP A 62 2.66 -27.17 -3.44
C ASP A 62 2.92 -27.35 -4.95
N HIS A 63 3.05 -26.26 -5.70
CA HIS A 63 3.35 -26.28 -7.13
C HIS A 63 4.11 -25.03 -7.58
N ALA A 64 4.53 -24.99 -8.85
CA ALA A 64 5.15 -23.81 -9.42
C ALA A 64 4.11 -22.69 -9.58
N ARG A 65 4.47 -21.45 -9.22
CA ARG A 65 3.59 -20.28 -9.39
C ARG A 65 3.06 -20.13 -10.82
N SER A 66 1.84 -19.65 -11.00
CA SER A 66 1.31 -19.29 -12.33
C SER A 66 2.09 -18.14 -12.96
N ASP A 67 2.05 -18.03 -14.30
CA ASP A 67 2.61 -16.87 -15.01
C ASP A 67 1.55 -15.75 -15.08
N PRO A 68 1.77 -14.58 -14.44
CA PRO A 68 0.85 -13.45 -14.53
C PRO A 68 0.67 -12.89 -15.94
N ALA A 69 1.58 -13.18 -16.90
CA ALA A 69 1.38 -12.79 -18.30
C ALA A 69 0.29 -13.62 -19.01
N GLU A 70 -0.08 -14.78 -18.44
CA GLU A 70 -1.07 -15.69 -18.99
C GLU A 70 -2.43 -15.58 -18.26
N ALA A 71 -2.58 -14.57 -17.39
CA ALA A 71 -3.79 -14.32 -16.59
C ALA A 71 -4.30 -12.90 -16.80
N ASP A 72 -5.60 -12.68 -16.61
CA ASP A 72 -6.15 -11.33 -16.50
C ASP A 72 -5.92 -10.79 -15.08
N THR A 73 -4.89 -9.95 -14.93
CA THR A 73 -4.52 -9.38 -13.64
C THR A 73 -5.43 -8.23 -13.19
N PHE A 74 -6.42 -7.84 -14.02
CA PHE A 74 -7.42 -6.82 -13.70
C PHE A 74 -8.73 -7.42 -13.15
N GLU A 75 -8.86 -8.76 -13.11
CA GLU A 75 -10.00 -9.40 -12.48
C GLU A 75 -10.12 -8.97 -11.01
N LEU A 76 -11.36 -8.67 -10.58
CA LEU A 76 -11.64 -8.20 -9.21
C LEU A 76 -11.18 -9.17 -8.11
N ASN A 77 -11.09 -10.45 -8.44
CA ASN A 77 -10.66 -11.53 -7.56
C ASN A 77 -9.23 -12.03 -7.87
N TYR A 78 -8.48 -11.35 -8.75
CA TYR A 78 -7.08 -11.65 -8.97
C TYR A 78 -6.30 -11.43 -7.66
N ARG A 79 -5.57 -12.45 -7.22
CA ARG A 79 -4.73 -12.38 -6.02
C ARG A 79 -3.29 -12.21 -6.47
N GLN A 80 -2.69 -11.06 -6.16
CA GLN A 80 -1.28 -10.82 -6.42
C GLN A 80 -0.41 -11.88 -5.73
N GLN A 81 0.70 -12.20 -6.36
CA GLN A 81 1.62 -13.20 -5.83
C GLN A 81 2.17 -12.78 -4.47
N ALA A 82 2.30 -13.78 -3.59
CA ALA A 82 2.89 -13.63 -2.27
C ALA A 82 3.92 -14.73 -1.96
N LEU A 83 4.80 -14.50 -0.99
CA LEU A 83 5.85 -15.44 -0.63
C LEU A 83 5.39 -16.51 0.38
N VAL A 84 4.72 -16.08 1.45
CA VAL A 84 4.27 -16.97 2.53
C VAL A 84 2.76 -17.16 2.46
N LEU A 85 2.26 -18.39 2.69
CA LEU A 85 0.85 -18.76 2.60
C LEU A 85 0.17 -18.90 3.99
N PRO A 86 -0.38 -17.82 4.56
CA PRO A 86 -1.35 -17.85 5.65
C PRO A 86 -2.80 -18.02 5.13
N SER A 87 -3.76 -18.12 6.05
CA SER A 87 -5.20 -18.12 5.71
C SER A 87 -5.70 -16.78 5.19
N CYS A 88 -5.09 -15.67 5.61
CA CYS A 88 -5.34 -14.32 5.12
C CYS A 88 -4.04 -13.52 5.13
N GLU A 89 -3.96 -12.52 4.27
CA GLU A 89 -2.86 -11.56 4.33
C GLU A 89 -2.86 -10.82 5.69
N THR A 90 -1.67 -10.49 6.19
CA THR A 90 -1.50 -9.85 7.51
C THR A 90 -1.31 -8.35 7.39
N HIS A 91 -1.68 -7.59 8.41
CA HIS A 91 -1.28 -6.18 8.52
C HIS A 91 0.25 -6.04 8.51
N ALA A 92 0.72 -4.84 8.18
CA ALA A 92 2.13 -4.47 8.25
C ALA A 92 2.37 -3.36 9.28
N GLY A 93 3.58 -3.34 9.84
CA GLY A 93 3.96 -2.53 11.00
C GLY A 93 4.85 -1.34 10.71
N GLU A 94 4.99 -0.94 9.44
CA GLU A 94 5.66 0.29 9.06
C GLU A 94 4.81 1.53 9.34
N ASP A 95 5.48 2.67 9.46
CA ASP A 95 4.83 3.97 9.68
C ASP A 95 3.82 4.29 8.55
N VAL A 96 2.62 4.74 8.94
CA VAL A 96 1.59 5.22 8.00
C VAL A 96 1.58 6.75 7.91
N VAL A 97 1.14 7.27 6.77
CA VAL A 97 1.12 8.72 6.52
C VAL A 97 -0.08 9.39 7.17
N VAL A 98 0.17 10.49 7.88
CA VAL A 98 -0.85 11.47 8.25
C VAL A 98 -0.74 12.68 7.32
N ARG A 99 -1.84 13.04 6.64
CA ARG A 99 -1.98 14.29 5.87
C ARG A 99 -3.03 15.17 6.53
N ALA A 100 -2.72 16.46 6.71
CA ALA A 100 -3.66 17.40 7.33
C ALA A 100 -3.68 18.76 6.64
N SER A 101 -4.84 19.43 6.71
CA SER A 101 -5.07 20.79 6.19
C SER A 101 -6.04 21.54 7.10
N GLY A 102 -5.81 22.83 7.33
CA GLY A 102 -6.63 23.68 8.21
C GLY A 102 -6.01 23.92 9.59
N PRO A 103 -6.79 24.43 10.56
CA PRO A 103 -6.30 24.77 11.89
C PRO A 103 -5.63 23.58 12.61
N GLY A 104 -4.41 23.78 13.10
CA GLY A 104 -3.67 22.74 13.84
C GLY A 104 -2.92 21.75 12.94
N ALA A 105 -3.09 21.79 11.61
CA ALA A 105 -2.35 20.93 10.69
C ALA A 105 -0.82 21.10 10.81
N GLN A 106 -0.36 22.29 11.22
CA GLN A 106 1.04 22.56 11.50
C GLN A 106 1.63 21.73 12.66
N TRP A 107 0.81 21.08 13.49
CA TRP A 107 1.30 20.23 14.58
C TRP A 107 1.57 18.78 14.15
N LEU A 108 1.09 18.38 12.96
CA LEU A 108 1.31 17.04 12.39
C LEU A 108 2.51 17.09 11.45
N ARG A 109 3.71 16.96 12.03
CA ARG A 109 4.99 17.03 11.32
C ARG A 109 5.97 16.00 11.87
N GLY A 110 6.89 15.56 11.01
CA GLY A 110 7.88 14.56 11.37
C GLY A 110 7.26 13.19 11.61
N THR A 111 7.96 12.35 12.38
CA THR A 111 7.45 11.06 12.88
C THR A 111 6.82 11.28 14.24
N ILE A 112 5.59 10.81 14.42
CA ILE A 112 4.81 10.98 15.65
C ILE A 112 4.18 9.64 16.04
N GLU A 113 3.93 9.47 17.33
CA GLU A 113 3.11 8.36 17.82
C GLU A 113 1.66 8.53 17.36
N GLN A 114 1.02 7.44 16.93
CA GLN A 114 -0.35 7.46 16.35
C GLN A 114 -1.38 8.14 17.27
N HIS A 115 -1.27 7.93 18.59
CA HIS A 115 -2.19 8.53 19.56
C HIS A 115 -2.10 10.07 19.64
N THR A 116 -1.02 10.66 19.12
CA THR A 116 -0.85 12.12 19.03
C THR A 116 -1.94 12.76 18.16
N ILE A 117 -2.44 12.04 17.15
CA ILE A 117 -3.50 12.51 16.25
C ILE A 117 -4.74 12.94 17.04
N PHE A 118 -5.13 12.14 18.05
CA PHE A 118 -6.26 12.47 18.92
C PHE A 118 -6.06 13.81 19.64
N TYR A 119 -4.89 14.02 20.24
CA TYR A 119 -4.61 15.25 20.99
C TYR A 119 -4.57 16.48 20.08
N VAL A 120 -4.05 16.34 18.86
CA VAL A 120 -4.08 17.41 17.85
C VAL A 120 -5.52 17.75 17.46
N MET A 121 -6.35 16.75 17.16
CA MET A 121 -7.74 16.97 16.79
C MET A 121 -8.52 17.64 17.94
N ARG A 122 -8.34 17.16 19.17
CA ARG A 122 -8.94 17.75 20.36
C ARG A 122 -8.53 19.23 20.53
N GLN A 123 -7.24 19.51 20.39
CA GLN A 123 -6.71 20.87 20.52
C GLN A 123 -7.22 21.79 19.41
N ALA A 124 -7.35 21.29 18.17
CA ALA A 124 -7.89 22.05 17.05
C ALA A 124 -9.38 22.37 17.23
N LEU A 125 -10.15 21.44 17.80
CA LEU A 125 -11.59 21.60 18.00
C LEU A 125 -11.95 22.49 19.18
N PHE A 126 -11.29 22.32 20.33
CA PHE A 126 -11.67 22.99 21.58
C PHE A 126 -10.69 24.09 22.04
N GLY A 127 -9.53 24.20 21.40
CA GLY A 127 -8.48 25.14 21.80
C GLY A 127 -7.81 24.80 23.14
N PRO A 128 -6.91 25.67 23.65
CA PRO A 128 -6.10 25.44 24.84
C PRO A 128 -6.89 25.33 26.15
N GLN A 129 -8.15 25.77 26.16
CA GLN A 129 -9.00 25.86 27.36
C GLN A 129 -10.17 24.87 27.35
N GLY A 130 -10.23 23.96 26.36
CA GLY A 130 -11.31 23.00 26.22
C GLY A 130 -11.43 22.05 27.42
N GLN A 131 -12.36 22.34 28.32
CA GLN A 131 -13.11 21.32 29.06
C GLN A 131 -14.13 20.69 28.11
#